data_AF-A0A126ZYP9-F1
#
_entry.id   AF-A0A126ZYP9-F1
#
_cell.length_a   1.000
_cell.length_b   1.000
_cell.length_c   1.000
_cell.angle_alpha   90.00
_cell.angle_beta   90.00
_cell.angle_gamma   90.00
#
_symmetry.space_group_name_H-M   'P 1'
#
loop_
_entity.id
_entity.type
_entity.pdbx_description
1 polymer ?
#
loop_
_entity_poly.entity_id
_entity_poly.type
_entity_poly.pdbx_seq_one_letter_code
_entity_poly.pdbx_strand_id
1 'polypeptide(L)'
;MSVAVSSALLSPAAPTHADDAAPAATSSAHLNLGAPGLPETRTQKTLAPGVTLTTIHRGAPDSSLFWTAEVAIPSDSPDPDAPASALSSQTAAQAVAAKLQTAGVDARVEQVTSPQLADAGGQLGYRVRAGHFTAKADGASLLAQIKAAGYASSLVYTGWDGDAGTIGHTRGPWNLDVVTIDPKQYRGELSASFGTDLEHPETTSQLAAAQHAVAGVNAGFFVFDPAAGAPGDPAGVGVYSGRTLREPVGDRPGLVLNGDTNATSIQRLTWHGTVSAAEAVIPLTGINRAAGLIRNCGEKGDQPTGLPQQDVTCTNPNELVAFTPDFGATTPSGDGLEVTVDAHGTVTAVADARGTAVPAGSRTVQATGTAIPQLRALAHVGQKLRVSTDVVGEDGRALPTTKDTSVVNGGPLLVKDGHEDVTARQDGMVHQGDSNSFYYGWVHKRNPRTFAGTDAQGRTLLVTADGRSTDSLGLSLKEEADVAQSLGMVQAMNLDGGGSTTAVAAGSVVNAPSGTSERPVGDALLVLPDRNDQAGRRP
;
A
#
# COMPACT_ATOMS: atom_id res chain seq x y z
N MET A 1 -72.06 -55.85 1.40
CA MET A 1 -71.24 -55.29 2.49
C MET A 1 -70.10 -54.56 1.82
N SER A 2 -70.21 -53.23 1.71
CA SER A 2 -69.31 -52.38 0.93
C SER A 2 -68.69 -51.35 1.86
N VAL A 3 -67.37 -51.26 1.87
CA VAL A 3 -66.64 -50.15 2.50
C VAL A 3 -65.74 -49.55 1.43
N ALA A 4 -65.98 -48.27 1.18
CA ALA A 4 -65.32 -47.44 0.18
C ALA A 4 -64.03 -46.83 0.74
N VAL A 5 -63.02 -46.72 -0.12
CA VAL A 5 -61.77 -45.99 0.14
C VAL A 5 -61.83 -44.70 -0.67
N SER A 6 -61.87 -43.55 0.00
CA SER A 6 -61.81 -42.22 -0.61
C SER A 6 -60.37 -41.72 -0.65
N SER A 7 -59.86 -41.49 -1.85
CA SER A 7 -58.58 -40.81 -2.12
C SER A 7 -58.81 -39.30 -2.15
N ALA A 8 -58.11 -38.56 -1.27
CA ALA A 8 -58.08 -37.10 -1.29
C ALA A 8 -56.87 -36.61 -2.08
N LEU A 9 -57.12 -35.74 -3.06
CA LEU A 9 -56.13 -35.09 -3.91
C LEU A 9 -55.37 -34.01 -3.12
N LEU A 10 -54.05 -34.10 -3.09
CA LEU A 10 -53.14 -33.05 -2.61
C LEU A 10 -52.77 -32.13 -3.79
N SER A 11 -53.07 -30.84 -3.66
CA SER A 11 -52.60 -29.79 -4.57
C SER A 11 -51.13 -29.45 -4.29
N PRO A 12 -50.30 -29.17 -5.31
CA PRO A 12 -48.90 -28.80 -5.11
C PRO A 12 -48.79 -27.34 -4.66
N ALA A 13 -48.05 -27.12 -3.57
CA ALA A 13 -47.63 -25.80 -3.10
C ALA A 13 -46.56 -25.24 -4.05
N ALA A 14 -46.75 -23.99 -4.48
CA ALA A 14 -45.78 -23.24 -5.27
C ALA A 14 -44.53 -22.91 -4.43
N PRO A 15 -43.32 -22.85 -5.03
CA PRO A 15 -42.13 -22.43 -4.34
C PRO A 15 -42.19 -20.91 -4.11
N THR A 16 -42.13 -20.49 -2.85
CA THR A 16 -41.85 -19.11 -2.47
C THR A 16 -40.36 -18.84 -2.69
N HIS A 17 -40.04 -18.06 -3.72
CA HIS A 17 -38.75 -17.40 -3.84
C HIS A 17 -38.64 -16.36 -2.71
N ALA A 18 -37.75 -16.62 -1.76
CA ALA A 18 -37.26 -15.60 -0.83
C ALA A 18 -36.04 -14.96 -1.47
N ASP A 19 -36.26 -13.85 -2.19
CA ASP A 19 -35.24 -12.87 -2.49
C ASP A 19 -34.97 -12.06 -1.22
N ASP A 20 -34.01 -12.50 -0.39
CA ASP A 20 -33.36 -11.62 0.58
C ASP A 20 -32.09 -11.07 -0.07
N ALA A 21 -32.28 -10.13 -1.01
CA ALA A 21 -31.22 -9.24 -1.43
C ALA A 21 -31.03 -8.17 -0.33
N ALA A 22 -29.91 -8.26 0.39
CA ALA A 22 -29.49 -7.23 1.33
C ALA A 22 -29.48 -5.84 0.66
N PRO A 23 -29.86 -4.76 1.37
CA PRO A 23 -29.90 -3.43 0.78
C PRO A 23 -28.49 -3.00 0.36
N ALA A 24 -28.35 -2.64 -0.92
CA ALA A 24 -27.13 -2.07 -1.47
C ALA A 24 -26.70 -0.84 -0.66
N ALA A 25 -25.42 -0.77 -0.28
CA ALA A 25 -24.84 0.39 0.40
C ALA A 25 -24.99 1.63 -0.50
N THR A 26 -25.93 2.51 -0.15
CA THR A 26 -26.08 3.84 -0.76
C THR A 26 -24.98 4.75 -0.21
N SER A 27 -24.23 5.44 -1.08
CA SER A 27 -23.26 6.46 -0.67
C SER A 27 -23.90 7.42 0.35
N SER A 28 -23.28 7.60 1.52
CA SER A 28 -23.82 8.49 2.52
C SER A 28 -23.67 9.95 2.05
N ALA A 29 -24.62 10.80 2.44
CA ALA A 29 -24.53 12.24 2.15
C ALA A 29 -23.31 12.91 2.82
N HIS A 30 -22.74 12.27 3.85
CA HIS A 30 -21.64 12.77 4.67
C HIS A 30 -20.66 11.66 5.03
N LEU A 31 -19.38 11.97 5.15
CA LEU A 31 -18.37 10.99 5.58
C LEU A 31 -18.56 10.62 7.07
N ASN A 32 -18.43 9.33 7.39
CA ASN A 32 -18.29 8.85 8.77
C ASN A 32 -16.87 9.13 9.28
N LEU A 33 -16.57 10.41 9.53
CA LEU A 33 -15.25 10.87 9.90
C LEU A 33 -15.34 11.96 10.97
N GLY A 34 -14.72 11.74 12.12
CA GLY A 34 -14.79 12.67 13.26
C GLY A 34 -16.17 12.71 13.92
N ALA A 35 -16.43 13.81 14.63
CA ALA A 35 -17.69 14.04 15.31
C ALA A 35 -18.92 14.02 14.37
N PRO A 36 -20.11 13.60 14.87
CA PRO A 36 -21.34 13.69 14.09
C PRO A 36 -21.71 15.15 13.80
N GLY A 37 -22.34 15.39 12.64
CA GLY A 37 -22.88 16.71 12.27
C GLY A 37 -21.82 17.77 11.93
N LEU A 38 -20.57 17.38 11.68
CA LEU A 38 -19.55 18.30 11.18
C LEU A 38 -19.95 18.91 9.82
N PRO A 39 -19.59 20.18 9.55
CA PRO A 39 -19.78 20.76 8.25
C PRO A 39 -18.97 19.99 7.22
N GLU A 40 -19.55 19.80 6.04
CA GLU A 40 -18.89 19.14 4.93
C GLU A 40 -19.28 19.85 3.63
N THR A 41 -18.29 20.21 2.83
CA THR A 41 -18.48 20.79 1.50
C THR A 41 -17.88 19.86 0.46
N ARG A 42 -18.63 19.59 -0.60
CA ARG A 42 -18.18 18.79 -1.73
C ARG A 42 -18.24 19.63 -3.00
N THR A 43 -17.11 19.76 -3.69
CA THR A 43 -17.02 20.45 -4.97
C THR A 43 -16.69 19.41 -6.04
N GLN A 44 -17.58 19.26 -7.02
CA GLN A 44 -17.39 18.30 -8.10
C GLN A 44 -17.04 19.01 -9.41
N LYS A 45 -16.07 18.44 -10.13
CA LYS A 45 -15.64 18.86 -11.46
C LYS A 45 -15.61 17.65 -12.38
N THR A 46 -16.30 17.71 -13.52
CA THR A 46 -16.14 16.72 -14.59
C THR A 46 -14.80 16.94 -15.29
N LEU A 47 -13.97 15.90 -15.36
CA LEU A 47 -12.67 15.93 -16.03
C LEU A 47 -12.75 15.38 -17.46
N ALA A 48 -13.58 14.35 -17.66
CA ALA A 48 -13.92 13.72 -18.94
C ALA A 48 -15.29 13.04 -18.83
N PRO A 49 -15.94 12.62 -19.94
CA PRO A 49 -17.15 11.80 -19.86
C PRO A 49 -16.92 10.55 -18.99
N GLY A 50 -17.69 10.38 -17.92
CA GLY A 50 -17.50 9.29 -16.96
C GLY A 50 -16.37 9.48 -15.95
N VAL A 51 -15.67 10.63 -15.92
CA VAL A 51 -14.61 10.91 -14.93
C VAL A 51 -14.89 12.22 -14.20
N THR A 52 -14.96 12.15 -12.87
CA THR A 52 -15.18 13.32 -12.01
C THR A 52 -14.14 13.40 -10.90
N LEU A 53 -13.65 14.61 -10.62
CA LEU A 53 -12.96 14.93 -9.38
C LEU A 53 -13.96 15.52 -8.39
N THR A 54 -14.02 14.98 -7.18
CA THR A 54 -14.77 15.54 -6.06
C THR A 54 -13.81 15.89 -4.94
N THR A 55 -13.66 17.17 -4.64
CA THR A 55 -12.90 17.65 -3.47
C THR A 55 -13.85 17.78 -2.29
N ILE A 56 -13.49 17.16 -1.16
CA ILE A 56 -14.27 17.11 0.06
C ILE A 56 -13.48 17.81 1.17
N HIS A 57 -14.06 18.86 1.74
CA HIS A 57 -13.58 19.46 2.98
C HIS A 57 -14.56 19.13 4.09
N ARG A 58 -14.07 18.55 5.18
CA ARG A 58 -14.89 18.15 6.31
C ARG A 58 -14.32 18.68 7.62
N GLY A 59 -15.20 19.18 8.47
CA GLY A 59 -14.84 19.65 9.80
C GLY A 59 -14.31 21.08 9.80
N ALA A 60 -13.70 21.45 10.92
CA ALA A 60 -13.14 22.78 11.15
C ALA A 60 -11.95 22.67 12.11
N PRO A 61 -11.07 23.68 12.17
CA PRO A 61 -10.01 23.75 13.18
C PRO A 61 -10.55 23.49 14.59
N ASP A 62 -9.90 22.58 15.29
CA ASP A 62 -10.28 22.15 16.63
C ASP A 62 -9.32 22.76 17.66
N SER A 63 -9.78 23.77 18.40
CA SER A 63 -8.98 24.46 19.41
C SER A 63 -8.59 23.58 20.61
N SER A 64 -9.18 22.39 20.74
CA SER A 64 -8.78 21.41 21.77
C SER A 64 -7.50 20.65 21.40
N LEU A 65 -7.06 20.74 20.14
CA LEU A 65 -5.85 20.09 19.65
C LEU A 65 -4.63 20.99 19.79
N PHE A 66 -3.53 20.42 20.24
CA PHE A 66 -2.30 21.12 20.56
C PHE A 66 -1.05 20.29 20.23
N TRP A 67 0.09 20.96 20.15
CA TRP A 67 1.41 20.35 20.05
C TRP A 67 1.92 19.93 21.44
N THR A 68 2.57 18.77 21.50
CA THR A 68 3.14 18.21 22.73
C THR A 68 4.43 17.47 22.42
N ALA A 69 5.35 17.39 23.38
CA ALA A 69 6.48 16.48 23.28
C ALA A 69 5.99 15.05 23.51
N GLU A 70 6.40 14.11 22.66
CA GLU A 70 6.26 12.66 22.80
C GLU A 70 7.65 12.06 22.98
N VAL A 71 7.82 11.28 24.05
CA VAL A 71 9.12 10.77 24.49
C VAL A 71 9.34 9.37 23.95
N ALA A 72 10.55 9.09 23.48
CA ALA A 72 10.97 7.72 23.15
C ALA A 72 11.29 6.96 24.45
N ILE A 73 10.50 5.94 24.73
CA ILE A 73 10.57 5.09 25.91
C ILE A 73 11.47 3.89 25.59
N PRO A 74 12.47 3.55 26.42
CA PRO A 74 13.24 2.32 26.27
C PRO A 74 12.35 1.08 26.18
N SER A 75 12.75 0.12 25.36
CA SER A 75 12.03 -1.15 25.23
C SER A 75 12.10 -1.96 26.53
N ASP A 76 11.02 -2.66 26.85
CA ASP A 76 10.98 -3.67 27.92
C ASP A 76 11.45 -5.05 27.45
N SER A 77 11.90 -5.15 26.20
CA SER A 77 12.50 -6.35 25.66
C SER A 77 13.70 -6.77 26.50
N PRO A 78 13.90 -8.09 26.74
CA PRO A 78 15.14 -8.59 27.32
C PRO A 78 16.36 -8.39 26.40
N ASP A 79 16.14 -8.03 25.13
CA ASP A 79 17.19 -7.65 24.19
C ASP A 79 17.75 -6.26 24.54
N PRO A 80 19.04 -6.15 24.95
CA PRO A 80 19.66 -4.88 25.31
C PRO A 80 19.80 -3.89 24.14
N ASP A 81 19.71 -4.38 22.90
CA ASP A 81 19.83 -3.57 21.68
C ASP A 81 18.46 -3.13 21.13
N ALA A 82 17.36 -3.51 21.79
CA ALA A 82 16.02 -3.13 21.36
C ALA A 82 15.83 -1.60 21.38
N PRO A 83 15.39 -0.99 20.25
CA PRO A 83 15.33 0.46 20.14
C PRO A 83 14.24 1.04 21.06
N ALA A 84 14.47 2.27 21.52
CA ALA A 84 13.42 3.04 22.18
C ALA A 84 12.29 3.34 21.20
N SER A 85 11.05 3.33 21.68
CA SER A 85 9.86 3.54 20.86
C SER A 85 8.87 4.49 21.53
N ALA A 86 7.85 4.95 20.82
CA ALA A 86 6.85 5.86 21.40
C ALA A 86 5.93 5.16 22.42
N LEU A 87 5.82 3.84 22.37
CA LEU A 87 5.00 3.02 23.27
C LEU A 87 5.86 2.05 24.08
N SER A 88 5.43 1.74 25.29
CA SER A 88 6.01 0.68 26.10
C SER A 88 4.99 0.15 27.11
N SER A 89 5.40 -0.70 28.06
CA SER A 89 4.54 -1.07 29.18
C SER A 89 4.22 0.12 30.07
N GLN A 90 3.18 -0.04 30.90
CA GLN A 90 2.80 0.96 31.88
C GLN A 90 3.95 1.28 32.85
N THR A 91 4.65 0.24 33.31
CA THR A 91 5.76 0.35 34.26
C THR A 91 6.90 1.18 33.68
N ALA A 92 7.30 0.90 32.44
CA ALA A 92 8.37 1.63 31.77
C ALA A 92 7.99 3.09 31.53
N ALA A 93 6.77 3.34 31.04
CA ALA A 93 6.27 4.69 30.83
C ALA A 93 6.21 5.49 32.14
N GLN A 94 5.76 4.88 33.24
CA GLN A 94 5.75 5.50 34.57
C GLN A 94 7.16 5.81 35.09
N ALA A 95 8.12 4.90 34.87
CA ALA A 95 9.52 5.13 35.26
C ALA A 95 10.14 6.31 34.49
N VAL A 96 9.90 6.40 33.18
CA VAL A 96 10.33 7.53 32.34
C VAL A 96 9.68 8.84 32.84
N ALA A 97 8.37 8.84 33.06
CA ALA A 97 7.66 10.03 33.55
C ALA A 97 8.18 10.49 34.91
N ALA A 98 8.46 9.57 35.86
CA ALA A 98 9.02 9.92 37.16
C ALA A 98 10.44 10.53 37.06
N LYS A 99 11.26 10.02 36.14
CA LYS A 99 12.60 10.59 35.89
C LYS A 99 12.51 11.98 35.25
N LEU A 100 11.58 12.19 34.33
CA LEU A 100 11.30 13.51 33.75
C LEU A 100 10.79 14.50 34.81
N GLN A 101 9.91 14.06 35.71
CA GLN A 101 9.43 14.87 36.83
C GLN A 101 10.58 15.33 37.73
N THR A 102 11.54 14.45 38.03
CA THR A 102 12.75 14.78 38.80
C THR A 102 13.64 15.80 38.08
N ALA A 103 13.59 15.82 36.74
CA ALA A 103 14.27 16.81 35.90
C ALA A 103 13.47 18.12 35.69
N GLY A 104 12.33 18.28 36.39
CA GLY A 104 11.48 19.48 36.28
C GLY A 104 10.55 19.50 35.07
N VAL A 105 10.37 18.35 34.39
CA VAL A 105 9.44 18.20 33.26
C VAL A 105 8.16 17.55 33.75
N ASP A 106 7.04 18.27 33.66
CA ASP A 106 5.70 17.74 33.96
C ASP A 106 5.26 16.77 32.84
N ALA A 107 5.44 15.48 33.10
CA ALA A 107 5.21 14.40 32.16
C ALA A 107 3.95 13.60 32.52
N ARG A 108 3.12 13.31 31.52
CA ARG A 108 1.90 12.51 31.63
C ARG A 108 2.07 11.17 30.92
N VAL A 109 1.56 10.12 31.56
CA VAL A 109 1.48 8.77 30.99
C VAL A 109 0.07 8.57 30.46
N GLU A 110 -0.05 8.21 29.19
CA GLU A 110 -1.33 8.03 28.51
C GLU A 110 -1.42 6.60 27.96
N GLN A 111 -2.52 5.90 28.25
CA GLN A 111 -2.80 4.62 27.61
C GLN A 111 -3.25 4.85 26.16
N VAL A 112 -2.66 4.10 25.23
CA VAL A 112 -3.04 4.13 23.82
C VAL A 112 -3.88 2.90 23.51
N THR A 113 -5.12 3.15 23.09
CA THR A 113 -6.06 2.12 22.64
C THR A 113 -6.46 2.41 21.21
N SER A 114 -6.15 1.48 20.31
CA SER A 114 -6.54 1.52 18.91
C SER A 114 -7.96 1.00 18.72
N PRO A 115 -8.74 1.56 17.77
CA PRO A 115 -9.97 0.92 17.30
C PRO A 115 -9.73 -0.54 16.95
N GLN A 116 -10.75 -1.38 17.14
CA GLN A 116 -10.69 -2.78 16.75
C GLN A 116 -10.82 -2.88 15.23
N LEU A 117 -9.84 -3.51 14.59
CA LEU A 117 -9.84 -3.89 13.17
C LEU A 117 -10.21 -5.39 13.04
N ALA A 118 -10.22 -5.93 11.82
CA ALA A 118 -10.57 -7.32 11.58
C ALA A 118 -9.60 -8.32 12.28
N ASP A 119 -8.30 -8.00 12.29
CA ASP A 119 -7.24 -8.90 12.81
C ASP A 119 -6.21 -8.21 13.76
N ALA A 120 -6.45 -6.94 14.10
CA ALA A 120 -5.56 -6.12 14.92
C ALA A 120 -6.33 -5.04 15.70
N GLY A 121 -5.63 -4.26 16.52
CA GLY A 121 -6.20 -3.19 17.35
C GLY A 121 -6.23 -3.53 18.84
N GLY A 122 -7.01 -2.76 19.61
CA GLY A 122 -7.08 -2.89 21.07
C GLY A 122 -5.97 -2.10 21.79
N GLN A 123 -5.60 -2.54 22.99
CA GLN A 123 -4.59 -1.85 23.80
C GLN A 123 -3.20 -2.01 23.18
N LEU A 124 -2.58 -0.90 22.77
CA LEU A 124 -1.26 -0.92 22.16
C LEU A 124 -0.12 -0.79 23.16
N GLY A 125 -0.33 0.01 24.22
CA GLY A 125 0.69 0.31 25.22
C GLY A 125 0.46 1.67 25.89
N TYR A 126 1.52 2.23 26.46
CA TYR A 126 1.49 3.53 27.12
C TYR A 126 2.54 4.46 26.50
N ARG A 127 2.14 5.71 26.24
CA ARG A 127 3.04 6.79 25.78
C ARG A 127 3.32 7.78 26.90
N VAL A 128 4.47 8.45 26.82
CA VAL A 128 4.82 9.55 27.73
C VAL A 128 4.87 10.85 26.95
N ARG A 129 4.12 11.84 27.42
CA ARG A 129 4.05 13.16 26.79
C ARG A 129 4.25 14.27 27.79
N ALA A 130 4.67 15.45 27.31
CA ALA A 130 4.86 16.62 28.15
C ALA A 130 4.59 17.91 27.37
N GLY A 131 4.11 18.93 28.08
CA GLY A 131 3.81 20.24 27.52
C GLY A 131 2.50 20.31 26.73
N HIS A 132 2.12 21.55 26.43
CA HIS A 132 0.91 21.91 25.69
C HIS A 132 1.18 23.23 24.95
N PHE A 133 1.29 23.18 23.63
CA PHE A 133 1.74 24.30 22.82
C PHE A 133 0.80 24.56 21.64
N THR A 134 0.57 25.83 21.32
CA THR A 134 -0.22 26.21 20.14
C THR A 134 0.58 26.06 18.85
N ALA A 135 1.89 26.36 18.88
CA ALA A 135 2.78 26.20 17.75
C ALA A 135 3.89 25.18 18.04
N LYS A 136 4.32 24.45 17.00
CA LYS A 136 5.43 23.50 17.09
C LYS A 136 6.73 24.15 17.59
N ALA A 137 7.02 25.38 17.21
CA ALA A 137 8.27 26.04 17.59
C ALA A 137 8.41 26.25 19.12
N ASP A 138 7.29 26.41 19.83
CA ASP A 138 7.27 26.76 21.24
C ASP A 138 7.74 25.61 22.15
N GLY A 139 7.74 24.37 21.64
CA GLY A 139 8.19 23.19 22.39
C GLY A 139 9.70 22.97 22.41
N ALA A 140 10.50 23.79 21.70
CA ALA A 140 11.93 23.56 21.53
C ALA A 140 12.71 23.49 22.86
N SER A 141 12.41 24.38 23.81
CA SER A 141 13.03 24.37 25.13
C SER A 141 12.69 23.10 25.93
N LEU A 142 11.46 22.59 25.80
CA LEU A 142 11.05 21.36 26.47
C LEU A 142 11.79 20.14 25.90
N LEU A 143 11.96 20.05 24.57
CA LEU A 143 12.76 18.98 23.96
C LEU A 143 14.20 18.98 24.48
N ALA A 144 14.80 20.16 24.65
CA ALA A 144 16.15 20.29 25.22
C ALA A 144 16.22 19.78 26.67
N GLN A 145 15.20 20.06 27.49
CA GLN A 145 15.09 19.56 28.86
C GLN A 145 14.93 18.03 28.91
N ILE A 146 14.06 17.46 28.06
CA ILE A 146 13.87 16.00 27.97
C ILE A 146 15.18 15.32 27.51
N LYS A 147 15.90 15.92 26.56
CA LYS A 147 17.21 15.45 26.12
C LYS A 147 18.25 15.50 27.24
N ALA A 148 18.27 16.57 28.06
CA ALA A 148 19.15 16.68 29.21
C ALA A 148 18.83 15.62 30.28
N ALA A 149 17.59 15.15 30.39
CA ALA A 149 17.19 14.01 31.21
C ALA A 149 17.57 12.64 30.61
N GLY A 150 18.17 12.62 29.41
CA GLY A 150 18.69 11.42 28.76
C GLY A 150 17.68 10.70 27.85
N TYR A 151 16.60 11.37 27.42
CA TYR A 151 15.61 10.78 26.53
C TYR A 151 15.52 11.51 25.20
N ALA A 152 15.36 10.76 24.11
CA ALA A 152 14.94 11.33 22.83
C ALA A 152 13.45 11.69 22.87
N SER A 153 13.06 12.72 22.13
CA SER A 153 11.65 13.12 22.01
C SER A 153 11.42 13.89 20.71
N SER A 154 10.15 13.97 20.31
CA SER A 154 9.71 14.75 19.15
C SER A 154 8.46 15.55 19.49
N LEU A 155 8.21 16.65 18.77
CA LEU A 155 6.96 17.39 18.89
C LEU A 155 5.93 16.82 17.92
N VAL A 156 4.82 16.37 18.48
CA VAL A 156 3.69 15.78 17.76
C VAL A 156 2.44 16.63 17.98
N TYR A 157 1.58 16.68 16.98
CA TYR A 157 0.28 17.32 17.09
C TYR A 157 -0.77 16.27 17.51
N THR A 158 -1.52 16.55 18.57
CA THR A 158 -2.54 15.63 19.12
C THR A 158 -3.69 15.34 18.13
N GLY A 159 -3.88 16.20 17.13
CA GLY A 159 -4.82 15.95 16.04
C GLY A 159 -4.49 14.72 15.19
N TRP A 160 -3.27 14.21 15.26
CA TRP A 160 -2.89 13.00 14.53
C TRP A 160 -3.08 11.72 15.35
N ASP A 161 -3.57 11.83 16.59
CA ASP A 161 -3.91 10.67 17.40
C ASP A 161 -5.17 10.01 16.86
N GLY A 162 -5.10 8.71 16.54
CA GLY A 162 -6.25 7.89 16.14
C GLY A 162 -6.83 7.06 17.30
N ASP A 163 -6.79 7.61 18.52
CA ASP A 163 -7.21 6.90 19.72
C ASP A 163 -8.72 6.57 19.66
N ALA A 164 -9.11 5.35 20.03
CA ALA A 164 -10.50 4.88 19.97
C ALA A 164 -11.46 5.78 20.76
N GLY A 165 -10.97 6.40 21.84
CA GLY A 165 -11.76 7.33 22.67
C GLY A 165 -11.90 8.74 22.09
N THR A 166 -11.16 9.11 21.05
CA THR A 166 -11.18 10.48 20.49
C THR A 166 -11.60 10.53 19.03
N ILE A 167 -11.46 9.43 18.28
CA ILE A 167 -11.68 9.37 16.83
C ILE A 167 -13.08 9.86 16.41
N GLY A 168 -14.12 9.52 17.18
CA GLY A 168 -15.51 9.97 16.95
C GLY A 168 -15.85 11.33 17.55
N HIS A 169 -14.87 12.06 18.08
CA HIS A 169 -15.05 13.36 18.73
C HIS A 169 -14.18 14.46 18.13
N THR A 170 -13.11 14.10 17.40
CA THR A 170 -12.26 15.04 16.67
C THR A 170 -13.08 15.84 15.66
N ARG A 171 -12.84 17.16 15.59
CA ARG A 171 -13.59 18.05 14.68
C ARG A 171 -12.92 18.32 13.33
N GLY A 172 -11.71 17.80 13.11
CA GLY A 172 -10.96 17.95 11.87
C GLY A 172 -9.95 19.12 11.92
N PRO A 173 -9.65 19.76 10.77
CA PRO A 173 -10.23 19.54 9.44
C PRO A 173 -9.64 18.33 8.68
N TRP A 174 -10.36 17.86 7.67
CA TRP A 174 -9.90 16.87 6.68
C TRP A 174 -10.14 17.36 5.26
N ASN A 175 -9.15 17.18 4.40
CA ASN A 175 -9.22 17.46 2.97
C ASN A 175 -9.00 16.16 2.20
N LEU A 176 -9.95 15.82 1.32
CA LEU A 176 -9.88 14.63 0.48
C LEU A 176 -10.19 14.98 -0.97
N ASP A 177 -9.55 14.29 -1.90
CA ASP A 177 -9.86 14.32 -3.32
C ASP A 177 -10.26 12.93 -3.79
N VAL A 178 -11.37 12.85 -4.52
CA VAL A 178 -11.93 11.59 -5.03
C VAL A 178 -12.05 11.68 -6.55
N VAL A 179 -11.25 10.89 -7.26
CA VAL A 179 -11.43 10.68 -8.70
C VAL A 179 -12.32 9.46 -8.89
N THR A 180 -13.52 9.66 -9.43
CA THR A 180 -14.47 8.60 -9.75
C THR A 180 -14.47 8.34 -11.26
N ILE A 181 -14.30 7.08 -11.65
CA ILE A 181 -14.28 6.61 -13.04
C ILE A 181 -15.45 5.64 -13.24
N ASP A 182 -16.40 6.00 -14.10
CA ASP A 182 -17.50 5.14 -14.52
C ASP A 182 -17.12 4.35 -15.78
N PRO A 183 -16.87 3.03 -15.70
CA PRO A 183 -16.46 2.23 -16.84
C PRO A 183 -17.52 2.16 -17.95
N LYS A 184 -18.79 2.44 -17.63
CA LYS A 184 -19.87 2.44 -18.63
C LYS A 184 -19.82 3.67 -19.51
N GLN A 185 -19.28 4.78 -19.01
CA GLN A 185 -19.22 6.07 -19.71
C GLN A 185 -17.81 6.42 -20.21
N TYR A 186 -16.78 6.08 -19.45
CA TYR A 186 -15.41 6.38 -19.81
C TYR A 186 -14.95 5.51 -20.99
N ARG A 187 -14.20 6.12 -21.92
CA ARG A 187 -13.67 5.48 -23.14
C ARG A 187 -12.15 5.55 -23.23
N GLY A 188 -11.51 6.25 -22.30
CA GLY A 188 -10.07 6.16 -22.09
C GLY A 188 -9.70 4.88 -21.35
N GLU A 189 -8.48 4.83 -20.85
CA GLU A 189 -7.89 3.65 -20.22
C GLU A 189 -7.49 3.96 -18.78
N LEU A 190 -7.93 3.14 -17.83
CA LEU A 190 -7.39 3.11 -16.48
C LEU A 190 -6.19 2.15 -16.46
N SER A 191 -5.01 2.69 -16.15
CA SER A 191 -3.75 1.96 -16.19
C SER A 191 -2.83 2.31 -15.03
N ALA A 192 -1.64 1.74 -15.01
CA ALA A 192 -0.59 2.05 -14.04
C ALA A 192 0.74 2.24 -14.78
N SER A 193 1.62 3.08 -14.22
CA SER A 193 2.94 3.34 -14.79
C SER A 193 3.98 3.49 -13.71
N PHE A 194 5.12 2.85 -13.92
CA PHE A 194 6.34 3.04 -13.13
C PHE A 194 7.31 4.08 -13.74
N GLY A 195 6.94 4.69 -14.87
CA GLY A 195 7.80 5.62 -15.59
C GLY A 195 8.72 4.92 -16.58
N THR A 196 9.96 5.39 -16.65
CA THR A 196 10.95 4.96 -17.65
C THR A 196 11.56 3.60 -17.32
N ASP A 197 11.88 3.36 -16.05
CA ASP A 197 12.47 2.14 -15.51
C ASP A 197 12.04 1.95 -14.04
N LEU A 198 12.33 0.79 -13.46
CA LEU A 198 11.96 0.47 -12.07
C LEU A 198 12.98 0.98 -11.04
N GLU A 199 14.16 1.47 -11.45
CA GLU A 199 15.25 1.86 -10.55
C GLU A 199 15.32 3.38 -10.29
N HIS A 200 14.56 4.18 -11.04
CA HIS A 200 14.48 5.62 -10.89
C HIS A 200 13.03 6.07 -10.65
N PRO A 201 12.66 6.46 -9.41
CA PRO A 201 11.32 6.93 -9.14
C PRO A 201 11.07 8.29 -9.77
N GLU A 202 9.84 8.50 -10.22
CA GLU A 202 9.35 9.75 -10.81
C GLU A 202 8.16 10.27 -10.00
N THR A 203 7.92 11.58 -9.99
CA THR A 203 6.75 12.14 -9.30
C THR A 203 5.45 11.73 -9.99
N THR A 204 4.33 11.69 -9.25
CA THR A 204 3.02 11.36 -9.82
C THR A 204 2.64 12.34 -10.93
N SER A 205 2.98 13.63 -10.77
CA SER A 205 2.77 14.66 -11.79
C SER A 205 3.62 14.45 -13.04
N GLN A 206 4.88 14.00 -12.91
CA GLN A 206 5.72 13.62 -14.06
C GLN A 206 5.14 12.41 -14.80
N LEU A 207 4.77 11.34 -14.08
CA LEU A 207 4.18 10.13 -14.65
C LEU A 207 2.86 10.43 -15.39
N ALA A 208 2.00 11.25 -14.78
CA ALA A 208 0.75 11.70 -15.39
C ALA A 208 0.99 12.56 -16.63
N ALA A 209 1.95 13.50 -16.58
CA ALA A 209 2.28 14.37 -17.71
C ALA A 209 2.85 13.58 -18.90
N ALA A 210 3.75 12.62 -18.63
CA ALA A 210 4.41 11.79 -19.63
C ALA A 210 3.41 10.99 -20.49
N GLN A 211 2.27 10.60 -19.92
CA GLN A 211 1.21 9.86 -20.62
C GLN A 211 -0.03 10.70 -20.94
N HIS A 212 0.02 12.01 -20.71
CA HIS A 212 -1.11 12.93 -20.91
C HIS A 212 -2.37 12.52 -20.16
N ALA A 213 -2.22 12.01 -18.93
CA ALA A 213 -3.33 11.54 -18.12
C ALA A 213 -4.32 12.67 -17.79
N VAL A 214 -5.61 12.34 -17.83
CA VAL A 214 -6.72 13.21 -17.40
C VAL A 214 -6.63 13.47 -15.89
N ALA A 215 -6.32 12.41 -15.15
CA ALA A 215 -6.06 12.40 -13.72
C ALA A 215 -5.10 11.26 -13.36
N GLY A 216 -4.52 11.31 -12.17
CA GLY A 216 -3.74 10.21 -11.61
C GLY A 216 -3.51 10.38 -10.11
N VAL A 217 -3.16 9.27 -9.46
CA VAL A 217 -2.72 9.25 -8.06
C VAL A 217 -1.48 8.37 -7.93
N ASN A 218 -0.68 8.56 -6.87
CA ASN A 218 0.38 7.60 -6.55
C ASN A 218 -0.21 6.20 -6.31
N ALA A 219 0.57 5.15 -6.53
CA ALA A 219 0.09 3.78 -6.46
C ALA A 219 0.73 2.99 -5.31
N GLY A 220 1.45 1.91 -5.59
CA GLY A 220 1.87 0.93 -4.60
C GLY A 220 3.07 1.34 -3.77
N PHE A 221 3.41 0.48 -2.81
CA PHE A 221 4.65 0.60 -2.05
C PHE A 221 5.84 0.37 -2.97
N PHE A 222 6.95 1.01 -2.62
CA PHE A 222 8.19 0.92 -3.37
C PHE A 222 9.41 1.02 -2.44
N VAL A 223 10.57 0.65 -2.96
CA VAL A 223 11.85 0.89 -2.29
C VAL A 223 12.17 2.37 -2.37
N PHE A 224 12.18 3.04 -1.22
CA PHE A 224 12.58 4.44 -1.13
C PHE A 224 14.04 4.63 -0.73
N ASP A 225 14.53 3.79 0.20
CA ASP A 225 15.91 3.84 0.69
C ASP A 225 16.82 2.97 -0.20
N PRO A 226 17.87 3.53 -0.82
CA PRO A 226 18.80 2.74 -1.64
C PRO A 226 19.55 1.64 -0.85
N ALA A 227 19.60 1.72 0.48
CA ALA A 227 20.13 0.61 1.30
C ALA A 227 19.20 -0.61 1.33
N ALA A 228 17.92 -0.43 0.95
CA ALA A 228 16.91 -1.48 0.92
C ALA A 228 16.69 -2.08 -0.47
N GLY A 229 17.35 -1.58 -1.52
CA GLY A 229 17.19 -2.03 -2.90
C GLY A 229 17.36 -0.89 -3.92
N ALA A 230 16.92 -1.11 -5.16
CA ALA A 230 16.89 -0.06 -6.17
C ALA A 230 15.75 0.92 -5.87
N PRO A 231 15.99 2.24 -5.76
CA PRO A 231 14.92 3.21 -5.56
C PRO A 231 13.81 3.09 -6.63
N GLY A 232 12.55 3.28 -6.28
CA GLY A 232 11.44 3.15 -7.25
C GLY A 232 10.94 1.73 -7.48
N ASP A 233 11.72 0.72 -7.09
CA ASP A 233 11.35 -0.69 -7.26
C ASP A 233 10.04 -0.99 -6.49
N PRO A 234 8.96 -1.45 -7.15
CA PRO A 234 7.71 -1.81 -6.46
C PRO A 234 7.95 -2.90 -5.41
N ALA A 235 7.50 -2.64 -4.19
CA ALA A 235 7.67 -3.51 -3.03
C ALA A 235 6.43 -4.39 -2.81
N GLY A 236 6.10 -5.17 -3.83
CA GLY A 236 4.94 -6.04 -3.94
C GLY A 236 4.56 -6.26 -5.41
N VAL A 237 3.44 -6.93 -5.64
CA VAL A 237 2.99 -7.31 -6.99
C VAL A 237 2.99 -6.11 -7.93
N GLY A 238 3.64 -6.28 -9.07
CA GLY A 238 3.70 -5.26 -10.12
C GLY A 238 3.50 -5.92 -11.47
N VAL A 239 2.33 -5.74 -12.06
CA VAL A 239 2.03 -6.15 -13.43
C VAL A 239 1.77 -4.90 -14.24
N TYR A 240 2.52 -4.71 -15.32
CA TYR A 240 2.40 -3.53 -16.18
C TYR A 240 2.34 -3.96 -17.63
N SER A 241 1.30 -3.49 -18.33
CA SER A 241 0.98 -3.92 -19.69
C SER A 241 0.98 -5.45 -19.83
N GLY A 242 0.40 -6.12 -18.83
CA GLY A 242 0.25 -7.58 -18.75
C GLY A 242 1.49 -8.37 -18.37
N ARG A 243 2.61 -7.72 -18.13
CA ARG A 243 3.88 -8.38 -17.79
C ARG A 243 4.11 -8.30 -16.29
N THR A 244 4.34 -9.43 -15.65
CA THR A 244 4.80 -9.48 -14.27
C THR A 244 6.21 -8.93 -14.19
N LEU A 245 6.37 -7.77 -13.55
CA LEU A 245 7.65 -7.12 -13.33
C LEU A 245 8.10 -7.21 -11.87
N ARG A 246 7.20 -7.43 -10.91
CA ARG A 246 7.52 -7.63 -9.48
C ARG A 246 6.64 -8.70 -8.85
N GLU A 247 7.23 -9.50 -7.97
CA GLU A 247 6.49 -10.54 -7.23
C GLU A 247 5.64 -9.96 -6.08
N PRO A 248 4.52 -10.62 -5.73
CA PRO A 248 3.73 -10.29 -4.54
C PRO A 248 4.51 -10.50 -3.24
N VAL A 249 4.16 -9.68 -2.23
CA VAL A 249 4.58 -9.88 -0.84
C VAL A 249 3.54 -10.77 -0.16
N GLY A 250 3.87 -12.04 0.06
CA GLY A 250 2.91 -13.03 0.58
C GLY A 250 1.65 -13.12 -0.30
N ASP A 251 0.47 -12.99 0.32
CA ASP A 251 -0.85 -12.91 -0.31
C ASP A 251 -1.49 -11.52 -0.16
N ARG A 252 -0.67 -10.48 0.07
CA ARG A 252 -1.12 -9.10 0.25
C ARG A 252 -2.02 -8.67 -0.93
N PRO A 253 -3.13 -7.94 -0.68
CA PRO A 253 -4.05 -7.55 -1.75
C PRO A 253 -3.34 -6.69 -2.81
N GLY A 254 -3.72 -6.91 -4.07
CA GLY A 254 -3.34 -6.09 -5.22
C GLY A 254 -4.57 -5.53 -5.93
N LEU A 255 -4.44 -4.31 -6.45
CA LEU A 255 -5.47 -3.65 -7.24
C LEU A 255 -5.30 -4.05 -8.70
N VAL A 256 -6.22 -4.88 -9.22
CA VAL A 256 -6.21 -5.37 -10.60
C VAL A 256 -7.06 -4.45 -11.47
N LEU A 257 -6.45 -3.90 -12.51
CA LEU A 257 -7.06 -3.03 -13.50
C LEU A 257 -7.13 -3.75 -14.85
N ASN A 258 -8.28 -3.70 -15.49
CA ASN A 258 -8.45 -4.08 -16.88
C ASN A 258 -8.76 -2.80 -17.68
N GLY A 259 -7.74 -2.23 -18.32
CA GLY A 259 -7.85 -0.98 -19.08
C GLY A 259 -8.70 -1.07 -20.35
N ASP A 260 -8.98 -2.28 -20.85
CA ASP A 260 -9.88 -2.48 -22.00
C ASP A 260 -11.36 -2.29 -21.60
N THR A 261 -11.72 -2.74 -20.40
CA THR A 261 -13.09 -2.63 -19.86
C THR A 261 -13.24 -1.52 -18.80
N ASN A 262 -12.12 -0.91 -18.39
CA ASN A 262 -11.99 -0.07 -17.20
C ASN A 262 -12.53 -0.73 -15.91
N ALA A 263 -12.57 -2.06 -15.86
CA ALA A 263 -12.96 -2.79 -14.66
C ALA A 263 -11.82 -2.82 -13.64
N THR A 264 -12.18 -2.72 -12.36
CA THR A 264 -11.25 -2.82 -11.25
C THR A 264 -11.71 -3.90 -10.28
N SER A 265 -10.77 -4.66 -9.71
CA SER A 265 -11.02 -5.63 -8.65
C SER A 265 -9.86 -5.64 -7.67
N ILE A 266 -10.12 -6.05 -6.43
CA ILE A 266 -9.06 -6.29 -5.44
C ILE A 266 -8.92 -7.78 -5.26
N GLN A 267 -7.70 -8.29 -5.40
CA GLN A 267 -7.42 -9.73 -5.34
C GLN A 267 -6.24 -9.99 -4.41
N ARG A 268 -6.32 -11.09 -3.66
CA ARG A 268 -5.15 -11.65 -2.98
C ARG A 268 -4.36 -12.49 -3.98
N LEU A 269 -3.10 -12.12 -4.18
CA LEU A 269 -2.28 -12.64 -5.26
C LEU A 269 -1.02 -13.27 -4.71
N THR A 270 -0.68 -14.43 -5.24
CA THR A 270 0.62 -15.09 -5.04
C THR A 270 1.31 -15.20 -6.40
N TRP A 271 2.48 -15.84 -6.47
CA TRP A 271 3.16 -16.03 -7.75
C TRP A 271 3.92 -17.33 -7.82
N HIS A 272 4.28 -17.69 -9.05
CA HIS A 272 5.17 -18.78 -9.36
C HIS A 272 6.16 -18.34 -10.43
N GLY A 273 7.45 -18.39 -10.11
CA GLY A 273 8.53 -18.10 -11.03
C GLY A 273 9.45 -19.30 -11.19
N THR A 274 9.89 -19.62 -12.41
CA THR A 274 10.81 -20.73 -12.68
C THR A 274 11.81 -20.42 -13.77
N VAL A 275 12.98 -21.03 -13.64
CA VAL A 275 13.99 -21.19 -14.70
C VAL A 275 14.06 -22.67 -15.04
N SER A 276 13.96 -23.00 -16.32
CA SER A 276 13.98 -24.40 -16.77
C SER A 276 14.78 -24.62 -18.03
N ALA A 277 15.46 -25.76 -18.11
CA ALA A 277 16.06 -26.29 -19.32
C ALA A 277 15.94 -27.82 -19.32
N ALA A 278 15.51 -28.39 -20.45
CA ALA A 278 15.11 -29.79 -20.54
C ALA A 278 14.12 -30.18 -19.42
N GLU A 279 14.43 -31.18 -18.60
CA GLU A 279 13.58 -31.66 -17.49
C GLU A 279 13.87 -30.96 -16.14
N ALA A 280 14.95 -30.17 -16.05
CA ALA A 280 15.34 -29.50 -14.82
C ALA A 280 14.60 -28.15 -14.66
N VAL A 281 14.06 -27.93 -13.47
CA VAL A 281 13.30 -26.73 -13.10
C VAL A 281 13.81 -26.22 -11.76
N ILE A 282 14.16 -24.95 -11.69
CA ILE A 282 14.60 -24.26 -10.47
C ILE A 282 13.63 -23.10 -10.22
N PRO A 283 13.10 -22.94 -8.99
CA PRO A 283 12.22 -21.81 -8.68
C PRO A 283 13.02 -20.49 -8.68
N LEU A 284 12.41 -19.44 -9.23
CA LEU A 284 12.87 -18.07 -9.01
C LEU A 284 12.48 -17.64 -7.59
N THR A 285 13.31 -16.79 -6.99
CA THR A 285 12.99 -16.09 -5.74
C THR A 285 12.54 -14.66 -5.99
N GLY A 286 12.85 -14.08 -7.14
CA GLY A 286 12.33 -12.74 -7.46
C GLY A 286 12.39 -12.39 -8.93
N ILE A 287 11.82 -11.23 -9.26
CA ILE A 287 11.92 -10.60 -10.58
C ILE A 287 12.17 -9.09 -10.43
N ASN A 288 13.07 -8.53 -11.24
CA ASN A 288 13.45 -7.11 -11.30
C ASN A 288 13.67 -6.45 -9.93
N ARG A 289 14.39 -7.10 -9.01
CA ARG A 289 14.86 -6.48 -7.75
C ARG A 289 16.28 -6.86 -7.41
N ALA A 290 16.91 -6.09 -6.53
CA ALA A 290 18.22 -6.45 -6.02
C ALA A 290 18.21 -7.78 -5.27
N ALA A 291 19.02 -8.74 -5.71
CA ALA A 291 19.24 -9.98 -4.97
C ALA A 291 19.93 -9.68 -3.63
N GLY A 292 19.49 -10.36 -2.57
CA GLY A 292 19.88 -10.17 -1.19
C GLY A 292 18.91 -9.31 -0.38
N LEU A 293 18.07 -8.51 -1.03
CA LEU A 293 17.25 -7.47 -0.40
C LEU A 293 15.77 -7.64 -0.78
N ILE A 294 14.93 -7.95 0.22
CA ILE A 294 13.51 -8.24 0.05
C ILE A 294 12.71 -7.21 0.84
N ARG A 295 12.41 -6.09 0.17
CA ARG A 295 11.60 -5.02 0.76
C ARG A 295 10.20 -5.56 1.07
N ASN A 296 9.73 -5.27 2.29
CA ASN A 296 8.48 -5.74 2.88
C ASN A 296 8.42 -7.24 3.24
N CYS A 297 9.53 -7.98 3.09
CA CYS A 297 9.61 -9.42 3.38
C CYS A 297 8.54 -10.21 2.60
N GLY A 298 8.06 -11.34 3.16
CA GLY A 298 6.93 -12.09 2.63
C GLY A 298 7.27 -13.34 1.82
N GLU A 299 8.54 -13.76 1.77
CA GLU A 299 8.94 -15.00 1.13
C GLU A 299 9.47 -16.04 2.12
N LYS A 300 9.20 -17.32 1.86
CA LYS A 300 9.66 -18.41 2.73
C LYS A 300 11.17 -18.56 2.66
N GLY A 301 11.84 -18.46 3.81
CA GLY A 301 13.29 -18.64 3.96
C GLY A 301 14.04 -17.35 4.25
N ASP A 302 13.37 -16.21 4.04
CA ASP A 302 13.86 -14.88 4.35
C ASP A 302 14.15 -14.69 5.84
N GLN A 303 15.11 -13.81 6.12
CA GLN A 303 15.50 -13.43 7.47
C GLN A 303 15.25 -11.93 7.71
N PRO A 304 14.72 -11.54 8.89
CA PRO A 304 14.46 -12.38 10.06
C PRO A 304 13.13 -13.16 9.99
N THR A 305 12.31 -12.95 8.97
CA THR A 305 11.00 -13.58 8.85
C THR A 305 10.63 -13.85 7.39
N GLY A 306 9.81 -14.86 7.16
CA GLY A 306 9.15 -15.08 5.87
C GLY A 306 7.73 -14.54 5.80
N LEU A 307 7.27 -13.82 6.83
CA LEU A 307 5.97 -13.16 6.84
C LEU A 307 6.09 -11.76 6.23
N PRO A 308 5.02 -11.23 5.60
CA PRO A 308 4.95 -9.82 5.23
C PRO A 308 5.21 -8.93 6.44
N GLN A 309 6.12 -7.96 6.30
CA GLN A 309 6.33 -6.88 7.28
C GLN A 309 6.61 -5.59 6.53
N GLN A 310 5.58 -4.74 6.42
CA GLN A 310 5.67 -3.45 5.74
C GLN A 310 6.81 -2.63 6.30
N ASP A 311 7.60 -2.04 5.44
CA ASP A 311 8.76 -1.25 5.82
C ASP A 311 9.94 -1.96 6.50
N VAL A 312 9.95 -3.29 6.53
CA VAL A 312 11.14 -4.08 6.87
C VAL A 312 11.80 -4.58 5.58
N THR A 313 13.13 -4.59 5.53
CA THR A 313 13.86 -5.25 4.45
C THR A 313 14.43 -6.55 4.98
N CYS A 314 13.86 -7.67 4.53
CA CYS A 314 14.41 -8.98 4.81
C CYS A 314 15.59 -9.27 3.88
N THR A 315 16.37 -10.29 4.25
CA THR A 315 17.55 -10.72 3.49
C THR A 315 17.51 -12.20 3.18
N ASN A 316 18.04 -12.55 2.02
CA ASN A 316 18.25 -13.93 1.60
C ASN A 316 19.57 -14.03 0.81
N PRO A 317 20.58 -14.76 1.29
CA PRO A 317 21.86 -14.87 0.58
C PRO A 317 21.81 -15.84 -0.62
N ASN A 318 20.71 -16.58 -0.80
CA ASN A 318 20.57 -17.65 -1.79
C ASN A 318 19.39 -17.34 -2.72
N GLU A 319 19.61 -16.48 -3.71
CA GLU A 319 18.55 -16.00 -4.59
C GLU A 319 18.78 -16.36 -6.04
N LEU A 320 17.66 -16.50 -6.76
CA LEU A 320 17.60 -16.65 -8.20
C LEU A 320 16.61 -15.61 -8.73
N VAL A 321 17.13 -14.49 -9.25
CA VAL A 321 16.31 -13.33 -9.64
C VAL A 321 16.37 -13.13 -11.14
N ALA A 322 15.21 -13.07 -11.80
CA ALA A 322 15.12 -12.75 -13.22
C ALA A 322 15.06 -11.24 -13.44
N PHE A 323 15.68 -10.74 -14.50
CA PHE A 323 15.60 -9.35 -14.91
C PHE A 323 15.12 -9.21 -16.34
N THR A 324 14.42 -8.11 -16.56
CA THR A 324 13.92 -7.60 -17.83
C THR A 324 14.53 -6.22 -18.07
N PRO A 325 14.50 -5.72 -19.32
CA PRO A 325 14.97 -4.36 -19.62
C PRO A 325 14.24 -3.26 -18.85
N ASP A 326 13.04 -3.54 -18.32
CA ASP A 326 12.26 -2.59 -17.53
C ASP A 326 12.89 -2.26 -16.17
N PHE A 327 13.80 -3.10 -15.66
CA PHE A 327 14.47 -2.81 -14.39
C PHE A 327 15.31 -1.53 -14.47
N GLY A 328 16.11 -1.41 -15.51
CA GLY A 328 17.13 -0.39 -15.65
C GLY A 328 18.12 -0.73 -16.75
N ALA A 329 19.08 0.15 -17.01
CA ALA A 329 20.06 -0.05 -18.08
C ALA A 329 20.99 -1.26 -17.82
N THR A 330 21.25 -1.54 -16.54
CA THR A 330 22.07 -2.66 -16.07
C THR A 330 21.42 -3.29 -14.84
N THR A 331 21.64 -4.58 -14.64
CA THR A 331 21.22 -5.25 -13.41
C THR A 331 22.11 -4.88 -12.21
N PRO A 332 21.67 -5.15 -10.97
CA PRO A 332 22.46 -4.90 -9.77
C PRO A 332 23.78 -5.67 -9.80
N SER A 333 24.89 -4.98 -9.55
CA SER A 333 26.23 -5.59 -9.57
C SER A 333 26.56 -6.31 -8.27
N GLY A 334 27.53 -7.24 -8.34
CA GLY A 334 28.07 -7.92 -7.18
C GLY A 334 28.52 -9.35 -7.47
N ASP A 335 28.93 -10.05 -6.41
CA ASP A 335 29.31 -11.45 -6.51
C ASP A 335 28.11 -12.32 -6.89
N GLY A 336 28.34 -13.33 -7.74
CA GLY A 336 27.32 -14.27 -8.18
C GLY A 336 27.55 -14.79 -9.59
N LEU A 337 26.49 -15.35 -10.18
CA LEU A 337 26.44 -15.73 -11.59
C LEU A 337 25.36 -14.91 -12.27
N GLU A 338 25.57 -14.50 -13.51
CA GLU A 338 24.52 -13.91 -14.34
C GLU A 338 24.46 -14.55 -15.71
N VAL A 339 23.27 -15.00 -16.10
CA VAL A 339 23.01 -15.66 -17.38
C VAL A 339 22.15 -14.76 -18.25
N THR A 340 22.59 -14.49 -19.47
CA THR A 340 21.81 -13.72 -20.45
C THR A 340 21.09 -14.67 -21.42
N VAL A 341 19.80 -14.41 -21.64
CA VAL A 341 18.92 -15.18 -22.51
C VAL A 341 18.30 -14.27 -23.56
N ASP A 342 18.40 -14.62 -24.84
CA ASP A 342 17.79 -13.86 -25.93
C ASP A 342 16.26 -14.05 -26.02
N ALA A 343 15.62 -13.30 -26.93
CA ALA A 343 14.17 -13.36 -27.17
C ALA A 343 13.67 -14.76 -27.60
N HIS A 344 14.55 -15.64 -28.06
CA HIS A 344 14.23 -17.00 -28.46
C HIS A 344 14.50 -18.01 -27.34
N GLY A 345 14.83 -17.56 -26.14
CA GLY A 345 15.14 -18.42 -25.00
C GLY A 345 16.52 -19.07 -25.11
N THR A 346 17.45 -18.53 -25.90
CA THR A 346 18.80 -19.09 -26.05
C THR A 346 19.76 -18.38 -25.11
N VAL A 347 20.56 -19.14 -24.36
CA VAL A 347 21.63 -18.57 -23.54
C VAL A 347 22.72 -17.99 -24.43
N THR A 348 22.99 -16.69 -24.31
CA THR A 348 24.00 -15.98 -25.11
C THR A 348 25.26 -15.68 -24.33
N ALA A 349 25.16 -15.56 -23.00
CA ALA A 349 26.29 -15.29 -22.13
C ALA A 349 26.07 -15.89 -20.74
N VAL A 350 27.18 -16.27 -20.09
CA VAL A 350 27.25 -16.69 -18.70
C VAL A 350 28.43 -15.93 -18.08
N ALA A 351 28.15 -15.04 -17.14
CA ALA A 351 29.12 -14.21 -16.45
C ALA A 351 29.34 -14.70 -15.02
N ASP A 352 30.60 -14.73 -14.56
CA ASP A 352 30.99 -15.11 -13.20
C ASP A 352 30.87 -13.96 -12.18
N ALA A 353 30.16 -12.90 -12.56
CA ALA A 353 29.77 -11.78 -11.71
C ALA A 353 28.42 -11.22 -12.19
N ARG A 354 27.72 -10.54 -11.29
CA ARG A 354 26.45 -9.86 -11.54
C ARG A 354 26.68 -8.43 -12.00
N GLY A 355 25.72 -7.87 -12.72
CA GLY A 355 25.69 -6.47 -13.18
C GLY A 355 25.84 -6.32 -14.68
N THR A 356 25.13 -7.13 -15.46
CA THR A 356 25.17 -7.05 -16.93
C THR A 356 24.08 -6.14 -17.48
N ALA A 357 24.29 -5.62 -18.69
CA ALA A 357 23.22 -4.95 -19.42
C ALA A 357 22.09 -5.95 -19.75
N VAL A 358 20.84 -5.46 -19.83
CA VAL A 358 19.68 -6.25 -20.27
C VAL A 358 19.18 -5.71 -21.61
N PRO A 359 19.71 -6.18 -22.76
CA PRO A 359 19.26 -5.73 -24.08
C PRO A 359 17.75 -5.87 -24.30
N ALA A 360 17.17 -4.99 -25.11
CA ALA A 360 15.76 -5.06 -25.49
C ALA A 360 15.40 -6.46 -26.04
N GLY A 361 14.28 -7.00 -25.56
CA GLY A 361 13.81 -8.35 -25.93
C GLY A 361 14.57 -9.51 -25.28
N SER A 362 15.62 -9.25 -24.50
CA SER A 362 16.35 -10.26 -23.72
C SER A 362 15.89 -10.30 -22.27
N ARG A 363 16.39 -11.28 -21.53
CA ARG A 363 16.27 -11.39 -20.08
C ARG A 363 17.61 -11.80 -19.49
N THR A 364 17.85 -11.46 -18.24
CA THR A 364 18.95 -12.07 -17.48
C THR A 364 18.43 -12.80 -16.25
N VAL A 365 19.22 -13.72 -15.72
CA VAL A 365 18.96 -14.40 -14.45
C VAL A 365 20.22 -14.30 -13.60
N GLN A 366 20.10 -13.65 -12.45
CA GLN A 366 21.14 -13.58 -11.43
C GLN A 366 20.99 -14.69 -10.42
N ALA A 367 22.10 -15.29 -10.01
CA ALA A 367 22.15 -16.27 -8.93
C ALA A 367 23.17 -15.86 -7.85
N THR A 368 22.80 -16.02 -6.59
CA THR A 368 23.66 -15.81 -5.41
C THR A 368 23.70 -17.06 -4.52
N GLY A 369 24.73 -17.15 -3.66
CA GLY A 369 24.85 -18.22 -2.68
C GLY A 369 24.73 -19.62 -3.29
N THR A 370 23.85 -20.45 -2.72
CA THR A 370 23.63 -21.84 -3.16
C THR A 370 22.93 -21.96 -4.51
N ALA A 371 22.35 -20.89 -5.06
CA ALA A 371 21.73 -20.91 -6.39
C ALA A 371 22.76 -20.87 -7.53
N ILE A 372 23.99 -20.40 -7.27
CA ILE A 372 25.07 -20.31 -8.27
C ILE A 372 25.37 -21.65 -8.95
N PRO A 373 25.71 -22.74 -8.22
CA PRO A 373 25.99 -24.02 -8.84
C PRO A 373 24.75 -24.61 -9.55
N GLN A 374 23.54 -24.30 -9.09
CA GLN A 374 22.31 -24.77 -9.71
C GLN A 374 22.08 -24.12 -11.08
N LEU A 375 22.16 -22.80 -11.18
CA LEU A 375 22.00 -22.09 -12.46
C LEU A 375 23.14 -22.44 -13.43
N ARG A 376 24.38 -22.56 -12.94
CA ARG A 376 25.54 -22.93 -13.78
C ARG A 376 25.40 -24.32 -14.41
N ALA A 377 24.81 -25.28 -13.69
CA ALA A 377 24.57 -26.62 -14.22
C ALA A 377 23.46 -26.65 -15.29
N LEU A 378 22.58 -25.65 -15.29
CA LEU A 378 21.42 -25.56 -16.19
C LEU A 378 21.70 -24.72 -17.44
N ALA A 379 22.51 -23.67 -17.31
CA ALA A 379 22.69 -22.65 -18.33
C ALA A 379 24.05 -22.74 -19.02
N HIS A 380 24.06 -23.27 -20.24
CA HIS A 380 25.23 -23.26 -21.12
C HIS A 380 24.94 -22.46 -22.39
N VAL A 381 25.94 -21.70 -22.86
CA VAL A 381 25.82 -20.90 -24.10
C VAL A 381 25.34 -21.75 -25.26
N GLY A 382 24.34 -21.26 -25.99
CA GLY A 382 23.68 -21.94 -27.11
C GLY A 382 22.51 -22.86 -26.72
N GLN A 383 22.32 -23.17 -25.43
CA GLN A 383 21.20 -23.98 -24.97
C GLN A 383 19.92 -23.16 -24.74
N LYS A 384 18.78 -23.86 -24.68
CA LYS A 384 17.51 -23.24 -24.35
C LYS A 384 17.34 -23.14 -22.84
N LEU A 385 17.00 -21.94 -22.37
CA LEU A 385 16.64 -21.63 -21.01
C LEU A 385 15.32 -20.87 -21.01
N ARG A 386 14.29 -21.44 -20.39
CA ARG A 386 12.97 -20.82 -20.29
C ARG A 386 12.81 -20.19 -18.91
N VAL A 387 12.45 -18.91 -18.91
CA VAL A 387 12.09 -18.14 -17.71
C VAL A 387 10.59 -17.90 -17.73
N SER A 388 9.86 -18.42 -16.73
CA SER A 388 8.40 -18.24 -16.59
C SER A 388 8.11 -17.47 -15.31
N THR A 389 7.17 -16.53 -15.36
CA THR A 389 6.67 -15.81 -14.20
C THR A 389 5.17 -15.63 -14.34
N ASP A 390 4.43 -16.17 -13.38
CA ASP A 390 2.97 -16.19 -13.38
C ASP A 390 2.46 -15.64 -12.04
N VAL A 391 1.56 -14.66 -12.09
CA VAL A 391 0.80 -14.23 -10.91
C VAL A 391 -0.41 -15.13 -10.78
N VAL A 392 -0.73 -15.56 -9.57
CA VAL A 392 -1.71 -16.60 -9.26
C VAL A 392 -2.75 -16.03 -8.30
N GLY A 393 -4.02 -16.17 -8.64
CA GLY A 393 -5.12 -15.76 -7.78
C GLY A 393 -5.33 -16.70 -6.59
N GLU A 394 -6.18 -16.29 -5.65
CA GLU A 394 -6.54 -17.07 -4.46
C GLU A 394 -7.14 -18.46 -4.80
N ASP A 395 -7.73 -18.60 -5.99
CA ASP A 395 -8.26 -19.87 -6.51
C ASP A 395 -7.19 -20.83 -7.08
N GLY A 396 -5.91 -20.45 -6.99
CA GLY A 396 -4.77 -21.23 -7.49
C GLY A 396 -4.58 -21.17 -9.01
N ARG A 397 -5.35 -20.37 -9.74
CA ARG A 397 -5.22 -20.21 -11.19
C ARG A 397 -4.36 -19.00 -11.53
N ALA A 398 -3.62 -19.11 -12.63
CA ALA A 398 -2.89 -17.96 -13.18
C ALA A 398 -3.88 -16.83 -13.50
N LEU A 399 -3.57 -15.62 -13.02
CA LEU A 399 -4.31 -14.42 -13.34
C LEU A 399 -4.18 -14.15 -14.84
N PRO A 400 -5.27 -14.11 -15.62
CA PRO A 400 -5.19 -13.77 -17.03
C PRO A 400 -4.75 -12.33 -17.19
N THR A 401 -3.61 -12.11 -17.84
CA THR A 401 -3.09 -10.77 -18.14
C THR A 401 -3.07 -10.52 -19.65
N THR A 402 -3.40 -9.29 -20.04
CA THR A 402 -3.25 -8.79 -21.41
C THR A 402 -2.42 -7.51 -21.39
N LYS A 403 -2.06 -6.95 -22.56
CA LYS A 403 -1.35 -5.67 -22.65
C LYS A 403 -2.07 -4.50 -21.95
N ASP A 404 -3.36 -4.64 -21.66
CA ASP A 404 -4.21 -3.64 -21.01
C ASP A 404 -4.44 -3.98 -19.52
N THR A 405 -3.78 -5.02 -18.99
CA THR A 405 -3.84 -5.38 -17.57
C THR A 405 -2.71 -4.70 -16.80
N SER A 406 -3.09 -4.04 -15.72
CA SER A 406 -2.16 -3.53 -14.72
C SER A 406 -2.55 -4.04 -13.34
N VAL A 407 -1.56 -4.37 -12.51
CA VAL A 407 -1.75 -4.75 -11.12
C VAL A 407 -0.73 -3.98 -10.29
N VAL A 408 -1.22 -3.19 -9.36
CA VAL A 408 -0.36 -2.46 -8.40
C VAL A 408 -0.52 -3.04 -7.02
N ASN A 409 0.58 -3.07 -6.27
CA ASN A 409 0.56 -3.47 -4.88
C ASN A 409 -0.04 -2.38 -3.99
N GLY A 410 -0.27 -2.72 -2.74
CA GLY A 410 -0.75 -1.80 -1.71
C GLY A 410 -1.09 -2.61 -0.47
N GLY A 411 -2.16 -2.26 0.21
CA GLY A 411 -2.64 -2.94 1.40
C GLY A 411 -2.53 -2.05 2.65
N PRO A 412 -3.24 -2.39 3.73
CA PRO A 412 -4.07 -3.57 3.85
C PRO A 412 -5.39 -3.46 3.07
N LEU A 413 -6.13 -4.57 2.99
CA LEU A 413 -7.55 -4.53 2.65
C LEU A 413 -8.27 -3.59 3.63
N LEU A 414 -9.31 -2.90 3.16
CA LEU A 414 -10.11 -1.98 3.98
C LEU A 414 -11.57 -2.40 4.04
N VAL A 415 -12.14 -2.72 2.87
CA VAL A 415 -13.55 -3.07 2.72
C VAL A 415 -13.65 -4.29 1.81
N LYS A 416 -14.49 -5.25 2.21
CA LYS A 416 -14.84 -6.44 1.45
C LYS A 416 -16.35 -6.66 1.50
N ASP A 417 -16.94 -6.87 0.32
CA ASP A 417 -18.39 -7.11 0.16
C ASP A 417 -19.27 -6.04 0.85
N GLY A 418 -18.82 -4.78 0.84
CA GLY A 418 -19.53 -3.66 1.49
C GLY A 418 -19.29 -3.50 2.99
N HIS A 419 -18.53 -4.41 3.60
CA HIS A 419 -18.23 -4.42 5.02
C HIS A 419 -16.76 -4.08 5.28
N GLU A 420 -16.48 -3.36 6.36
CA GLU A 420 -15.12 -3.13 6.83
C GLU A 420 -14.44 -4.47 7.13
N ASP A 421 -13.24 -4.67 6.58
CA ASP A 421 -12.43 -5.87 6.74
C ASP A 421 -10.93 -5.50 6.70
N VAL A 422 -10.52 -4.67 7.66
CA VAL A 422 -9.14 -4.15 7.71
C VAL A 422 -8.16 -5.22 8.18
N THR A 423 -7.48 -5.87 7.24
CA THR A 423 -6.55 -7.00 7.47
C THR A 423 -5.11 -6.55 7.73
N ALA A 424 -4.94 -5.67 8.71
CA ALA A 424 -3.65 -5.05 9.02
C ALA A 424 -2.57 -6.06 9.41
N ARG A 425 -2.89 -7.13 10.15
CA ARG A 425 -1.91 -8.15 10.54
C ARG A 425 -1.55 -9.05 9.38
N GLN A 426 -2.54 -9.59 8.66
CA GLN A 426 -2.31 -10.48 7.52
C GLN A 426 -1.45 -9.80 6.45
N ASP A 427 -1.70 -8.52 6.19
CA ASP A 427 -1.03 -7.78 5.13
C ASP A 427 0.33 -7.20 5.57
N GLY A 428 0.75 -7.42 6.82
CA GLY A 428 2.09 -7.10 7.31
C GLY A 428 2.25 -5.73 7.96
N MET A 429 1.17 -5.09 8.40
CA MET A 429 1.21 -3.80 9.12
C MET A 429 1.29 -3.97 10.65
N VAL A 430 1.45 -5.22 11.12
CA VAL A 430 1.78 -5.52 12.52
C VAL A 430 3.14 -6.22 12.57
N HIS A 431 4.17 -5.50 13.01
CA HIS A 431 5.52 -6.04 13.14
C HIS A 431 5.65 -6.98 14.32
N GLN A 432 6.61 -7.89 14.22
CA GLN A 432 6.96 -8.79 15.32
C GLN A 432 8.08 -8.18 16.15
N GLY A 433 7.87 -8.09 17.47
CA GLY A 433 8.92 -7.70 18.41
C GLY A 433 9.22 -6.19 18.49
N ASP A 434 8.41 -5.33 17.87
CA ASP A 434 8.65 -3.87 17.81
C ASP A 434 7.89 -3.07 18.88
N SER A 435 7.25 -3.73 19.84
CA SER A 435 6.38 -3.11 20.86
C SER A 435 5.23 -2.26 20.28
N ASN A 436 4.65 -2.68 19.15
CA ASN A 436 3.61 -1.97 18.41
C ASN A 436 4.04 -0.59 17.87
N SER A 437 5.34 -0.30 17.80
CA SER A 437 5.86 1.00 17.34
C SER A 437 5.42 1.32 15.92
N PHE A 438 5.60 0.37 15.00
CA PHE A 438 5.19 0.50 13.61
C PHE A 438 3.66 0.65 13.50
N TYR A 439 2.91 -0.24 14.17
CA TYR A 439 1.46 -0.16 14.18
C TYR A 439 0.96 1.19 14.71
N TYR A 440 1.56 1.72 15.79
CA TYR A 440 1.21 3.00 16.37
C TYR A 440 1.40 4.16 15.38
N GLY A 441 2.54 4.19 14.69
CA GLY A 441 2.84 5.26 13.74
C GLY A 441 2.12 5.14 12.39
N TRP A 442 1.98 3.91 11.89
CA TRP A 442 1.55 3.63 10.52
C TRP A 442 0.08 3.24 10.41
N VAL A 443 -0.48 2.49 11.36
CA VAL A 443 -1.89 2.04 11.34
C VAL A 443 -2.78 2.95 12.15
N HIS A 444 -2.37 3.20 13.40
CA HIS A 444 -3.16 3.87 14.42
C HIS A 444 -3.19 5.39 14.24
N LYS A 445 -2.02 6.03 14.09
CA LYS A 445 -1.96 7.48 13.87
C LYS A 445 -2.49 7.87 12.49
N ARG A 446 -3.02 9.08 12.42
CA ARG A 446 -3.45 9.70 11.18
C ARG A 446 -2.25 10.08 10.32
N ASN A 447 -2.32 9.71 9.05
CA ASN A 447 -1.32 10.04 8.04
C ASN A 447 -2.03 10.51 6.76
N PRO A 448 -1.34 11.19 5.84
CA PRO A 448 -1.81 11.28 4.46
C PRO A 448 -2.01 9.86 3.91
N ARG A 449 -3.11 9.64 3.18
CA ARG A 449 -3.45 8.32 2.64
C ARG A 449 -3.81 8.42 1.18
N THR A 450 -3.51 7.35 0.45
CA THR A 450 -4.09 7.08 -0.86
C THR A 450 -4.74 5.72 -0.79
N PHE A 451 -5.95 5.58 -1.34
CA PHE A 451 -6.64 4.30 -1.39
C PHE A 451 -7.54 4.22 -2.61
N ALA A 452 -7.87 2.99 -2.99
CA ALA A 452 -8.67 2.74 -4.18
C ALA A 452 -9.65 1.60 -3.94
N GLY A 453 -10.74 1.63 -4.70
CA GLY A 453 -11.80 0.66 -4.58
C GLY A 453 -12.84 0.77 -5.67
N THR A 454 -13.85 -0.08 -5.57
CA THR A 454 -15.03 -0.05 -6.45
C THR A 454 -16.30 0.06 -5.64
N ASP A 455 -17.30 0.73 -6.20
CA ASP A 455 -18.66 0.74 -5.65
C ASP A 455 -19.54 -0.35 -6.29
N ALA A 456 -20.77 -0.47 -5.77
CA ALA A 456 -21.74 -1.45 -6.27
C ALA A 456 -22.18 -1.25 -7.74
N GLN A 457 -21.85 -0.10 -8.36
CA GLN A 457 -22.11 0.15 -9.77
C GLN A 457 -20.93 -0.25 -10.66
N GLY A 458 -19.82 -0.67 -10.07
CA GLY A 458 -18.56 -1.01 -10.73
C GLY A 458 -17.71 0.21 -11.06
N ARG A 459 -18.01 1.40 -10.51
CA ARG A 459 -17.17 2.58 -10.72
C ARG A 459 -15.91 2.45 -9.86
N THR A 460 -14.77 2.84 -10.41
CA THR A 460 -13.51 2.90 -9.66
C THR A 460 -13.38 4.25 -8.98
N LEU A 461 -13.01 4.25 -7.71
CA LEU A 461 -12.74 5.45 -6.93
C LEU A 461 -11.27 5.42 -6.52
N LEU A 462 -10.54 6.48 -6.86
CA LEU A 462 -9.17 6.75 -6.40
C LEU A 462 -9.25 7.93 -5.42
N VAL A 463 -8.76 7.75 -4.20
CA VAL A 463 -8.94 8.72 -3.12
C VAL A 463 -7.60 9.09 -2.53
N THR A 464 -7.36 10.39 -2.37
CA THR A 464 -6.25 10.92 -1.57
C THR A 464 -6.80 11.72 -0.40
N ALA A 465 -6.19 11.57 0.77
CA ALA A 465 -6.47 12.38 1.95
C ALA A 465 -5.17 13.07 2.41
N ASP A 466 -5.19 14.38 2.48
CA ASP A 466 -4.04 15.16 2.97
C ASP A 466 -3.84 14.93 4.47
N GLY A 467 -2.60 15.04 4.95
CA GLY A 467 -2.28 14.81 6.36
C GLY A 467 -0.95 15.40 6.79
N ARG A 468 -0.54 15.16 8.04
CA ARG A 468 0.69 15.73 8.66
C ARG A 468 0.73 17.26 8.63
N SER A 469 -0.42 17.89 8.51
CA SER A 469 -0.63 19.33 8.69
C SER A 469 -1.68 19.56 9.78
N THR A 470 -1.75 20.78 10.30
CA THR A 470 -2.89 21.22 11.12
C THR A 470 -4.09 21.61 10.26
N ASP A 471 -3.89 21.82 8.95
CA ASP A 471 -4.93 22.16 7.98
C ASP A 471 -5.59 20.93 7.34
N SER A 472 -5.01 19.74 7.55
CA SER A 472 -5.64 18.44 7.31
C SER A 472 -5.00 17.39 8.21
N LEU A 473 -5.82 16.71 9.01
CA LEU A 473 -5.31 15.75 10.01
C LEU A 473 -4.82 14.43 9.40
N GLY A 474 -5.26 14.08 8.19
CA GLY A 474 -5.06 12.74 7.61
C GLY A 474 -6.01 11.70 8.18
N LEU A 475 -5.75 10.43 7.87
CA LEU A 475 -6.58 9.30 8.28
C LEU A 475 -5.73 8.21 8.93
N SER A 476 -6.23 7.63 10.03
CA SER A 476 -5.84 6.28 10.47
C SER A 476 -6.41 5.24 9.50
N LEU A 477 -5.93 3.99 9.52
CA LEU A 477 -6.52 2.96 8.65
C LEU A 477 -7.99 2.69 8.96
N LYS A 478 -8.40 2.85 10.23
CA LYS A 478 -9.80 2.73 10.62
C LYS A 478 -10.67 3.80 9.95
N GLU A 479 -10.25 5.05 10.03
CA GLU A 479 -10.94 6.18 9.40
C GLU A 479 -10.93 6.07 7.88
N GLU A 480 -9.87 5.51 7.30
CA GLU A 480 -9.77 5.24 5.88
C GLU A 480 -10.84 4.24 5.42
N ALA A 481 -11.04 3.15 6.15
CA ALA A 481 -12.12 2.20 5.88
C ALA A 481 -13.52 2.83 6.08
N ASP A 482 -13.72 3.63 7.14
CA ASP A 482 -14.98 4.36 7.37
C ASP A 482 -15.31 5.30 6.20
N VAL A 483 -14.30 6.01 5.68
CA VAL A 483 -14.43 6.89 4.52
C VAL A 483 -14.74 6.07 3.26
N ALA A 484 -14.04 4.97 3.02
CA ALA A 484 -14.29 4.08 1.88
C ALA A 484 -15.76 3.60 1.88
N GLN A 485 -16.27 3.11 3.01
CA GLN A 485 -17.67 2.71 3.14
C GLN A 485 -18.63 3.90 2.93
N SER A 486 -18.32 5.08 3.48
CA SER A 486 -19.14 6.29 3.30
C SER A 486 -19.23 6.74 1.84
N LEU A 487 -18.16 6.55 1.07
CA LEU A 487 -18.12 6.79 -0.37
C LEU A 487 -18.88 5.72 -1.18
N GLY A 488 -19.38 4.67 -0.53
CA GLY A 488 -20.14 3.59 -1.15
C GLY A 488 -19.28 2.49 -1.79
N MET A 489 -17.98 2.44 -1.44
CA MET A 489 -17.12 1.36 -1.92
C MET A 489 -17.58 0.03 -1.31
N VAL A 490 -17.69 -1.00 -2.16
CA VAL A 490 -17.95 -2.39 -1.75
C VAL A 490 -16.68 -3.21 -1.66
N GLN A 491 -15.61 -2.77 -2.31
CA GLN A 491 -14.26 -3.28 -2.12
C GLN A 491 -13.31 -2.10 -2.07
N ALA A 492 -12.38 -2.09 -1.11
CA ALA A 492 -11.36 -1.04 -1.00
C ALA A 492 -10.08 -1.57 -0.38
N MET A 493 -8.94 -1.03 -0.79
CA MET A 493 -7.63 -1.28 -0.20
C MET A 493 -6.82 0.00 -0.11
N ASN A 494 -5.96 0.09 0.90
CA ASN A 494 -4.99 1.18 1.03
C ASN A 494 -3.91 1.05 -0.07
N LEU A 495 -3.32 2.16 -0.47
CA LEU A 495 -2.16 2.29 -1.37
C LEU A 495 -1.01 3.01 -0.63
N ASP A 496 0.10 3.34 -1.30
CA ASP A 496 1.17 4.06 -0.61
C ASP A 496 0.71 5.44 -0.13
N GLY A 497 1.19 5.85 1.04
CA GLY A 497 0.69 7.00 1.77
C GLY A 497 1.78 7.99 2.16
N GLY A 498 1.48 8.82 3.16
CA GLY A 498 2.44 9.73 3.77
C GLY A 498 2.97 10.77 2.78
N GLY A 499 4.27 10.77 2.54
CA GLY A 499 4.88 11.73 1.61
C GLY A 499 4.57 11.45 0.15
N SER A 500 4.12 10.22 -0.16
CA SER A 500 3.81 9.78 -1.52
C SER A 500 2.42 10.22 -1.97
N THR A 501 1.49 10.45 -1.03
CA THR A 501 0.09 10.83 -1.32
C THR A 501 0.01 12.06 -2.20
N THR A 502 -0.34 11.83 -3.46
CA THR A 502 -0.47 12.88 -4.48
C THR A 502 -1.61 12.55 -5.42
N ALA A 503 -2.45 13.54 -5.71
CA ALA A 503 -3.46 13.51 -6.75
C ALA A 503 -3.17 14.58 -7.79
N VAL A 504 -3.30 14.20 -9.07
CA VAL A 504 -3.13 15.05 -10.23
C VAL A 504 -4.43 15.05 -11.00
N ALA A 505 -4.90 16.23 -11.42
CA ALA A 505 -6.03 16.34 -12.33
C ALA A 505 -5.82 17.55 -13.24
N ALA A 506 -6.20 17.41 -14.52
CA ALA A 506 -6.07 18.47 -15.51
C ALA A 506 -4.64 19.07 -15.60
N GLY A 507 -3.62 18.22 -15.44
CA GLY A 507 -2.20 18.60 -15.58
C GLY A 507 -1.61 19.33 -14.38
N SER A 508 -2.22 19.29 -13.20
CA SER A 508 -1.68 19.89 -11.97
C SER A 508 -1.95 19.02 -10.76
N VAL A 509 -1.06 19.09 -9.76
CA VAL A 509 -1.29 18.53 -8.44
C VAL A 509 -2.46 19.29 -7.79
N VAL A 510 -3.46 18.57 -7.29
CA VAL A 510 -4.69 19.16 -6.73
C VAL A 510 -4.77 19.11 -5.22
N ASN A 511 -4.01 18.22 -4.58
CA ASN A 511 -3.95 18.08 -3.12
C ASN A 511 -2.68 18.77 -2.54
N ALA A 512 -2.46 18.63 -1.24
CA ALA A 512 -1.27 19.16 -0.56
C ALA A 512 -0.32 18.03 -0.09
N PRO A 513 0.65 17.60 -0.92
CA PRO A 513 1.67 16.63 -0.50
C PRO A 513 2.35 17.03 0.80
N SER A 514 2.54 16.07 1.71
CA SER A 514 3.02 16.36 3.07
C SER A 514 4.53 16.65 3.19
N GLY A 515 5.29 16.43 2.11
CA GLY A 515 6.71 16.76 2.04
C GLY A 515 6.97 18.24 1.78
N THR A 516 8.25 18.63 1.74
CA THR A 516 8.64 19.97 1.27
C THR A 516 8.37 20.16 -0.23
N SER A 517 8.25 19.06 -0.96
CA SER A 517 7.87 18.96 -2.37
C SER A 517 7.10 17.66 -2.58
N GLU A 518 6.48 17.52 -3.76
CA GLU A 518 5.99 16.24 -4.24
C GLU A 518 7.14 15.20 -4.21
N ARG A 519 6.83 14.00 -3.72
CA ARG A 519 7.80 12.91 -3.61
C ARG A 519 7.81 12.08 -4.91
N PRO A 520 8.99 11.74 -5.45
CA PRO A 520 9.09 10.70 -6.47
C PRO A 520 8.64 9.34 -5.93
N VAL A 521 7.83 8.61 -6.69
CA VAL A 521 7.21 7.33 -6.33
C VAL A 521 7.61 6.24 -7.31
N GLY A 522 7.46 4.98 -6.92
CA GLY A 522 7.75 3.83 -7.79
C GLY A 522 6.72 3.62 -8.89
N ASP A 523 5.46 4.00 -8.66
CA ASP A 523 4.40 3.89 -9.64
C ASP A 523 3.20 4.82 -9.35
N ALA A 524 2.38 5.03 -10.38
CA ALA A 524 1.15 5.81 -10.32
C ALA A 524 0.00 5.12 -11.07
N LEU A 525 -1.22 5.29 -10.56
CA LEU A 525 -2.46 4.94 -11.23
C LEU A 525 -2.87 6.11 -12.12
N LEU A 526 -3.10 5.85 -13.41
CA LEU A 526 -3.34 6.87 -14.41
C LEU A 526 -4.68 6.66 -15.11
N VAL A 527 -5.44 7.74 -15.24
CA VAL A 527 -6.65 7.82 -16.06
C VAL A 527 -6.26 8.42 -17.41
N LEU A 528 -5.92 7.58 -18.37
CA LEU A 528 -5.41 7.96 -19.68
C LEU A 528 -6.55 8.31 -20.63
N PRO A 529 -6.44 9.37 -21.47
CA PRO A 529 -7.50 9.82 -22.36
C PRO A 529 -7.90 8.76 -23.40
N ASP A 530 -9.03 8.97 -24.08
CA ASP A 530 -9.46 8.12 -25.20
C ASP A 530 -8.33 8.03 -26.25
N ARG A 531 -8.07 6.81 -26.72
CA ARG A 531 -7.07 6.53 -27.78
C ARG A 531 -7.33 7.35 -29.05
N ASN A 532 -8.58 7.73 -29.31
CA ASN A 532 -8.96 8.60 -30.43
C ASN A 532 -8.60 10.07 -30.21
N ASP A 533 -8.61 10.56 -28.97
CA ASP A 533 -8.22 11.94 -28.62
C ASP A 533 -6.70 12.14 -28.67
N GLN A 534 -5.92 11.07 -28.47
CA GLN A 534 -4.46 11.06 -28.65
C GLN A 534 -4.05 11.21 -30.13
N ALA A 535 -4.82 10.65 -31.07
CA ALA A 535 -4.55 10.76 -32.51
C ALA A 535 -4.76 12.18 -33.07
N GLY A 536 -5.68 12.96 -32.48
CA GLY A 536 -5.96 14.34 -32.86
C GLY A 536 -5.00 15.39 -32.27
N ARG A 537 -4.07 14.98 -31.39
CA ARG A 537 -3.12 15.87 -30.68
C ARG A 537 -1.66 15.69 -31.10
N ARG A 538 -1.40 15.00 -32.23
CA ARG A 538 -0.05 15.03 -32.83
C ARG A 538 0.22 16.45 -33.36
N PRO A 539 1.37 17.07 -33.01
CA PRO A 539 1.76 18.37 -33.57
C PRO A 539 1.95 18.31 -35.09
#